data_AF-A0A3N5KUJ5-F1
#
_entry.id   AF-A0A3N5KUJ5-F1
#
_cell.length_a   1.000
_cell.length_b   1.000
_cell.length_c   1.000
_cell.angle_alpha   90.00
_cell.angle_beta   90.00
_cell.angle_gamma   90.00
#
_symmetry.space_group_name_H-M   'P 1'
#
loop_
_entity.id
_entity.type
_entity.pdbx_description
1 polymer ?
#
loop_
_entity_poly.entity_id
_entity_poly.type
_entity_poly.pdbx_seq_one_letter_code
_entity_poly.pdbx_strand_id
1 'polypeptide(L)'
;MKKIKIRRKSKLLCEITVEPEMIEKMASCGLPDEKIAEILDVSATQFAKTIRRNKELSEAIQNGRNKAYAEVHEALFRKATGFEKTEISYIKLKDKVIAQPIVKYHPPDLQSIISWKLHNRKQDKW
;
A
#
# COMPACT_ATOMS: atom_id res chain seq x y z
N MET A 1 10.09 -12.72 19.68
CA MET A 1 9.47 -11.55 19.03
C MET A 1 9.22 -10.51 20.11
N LYS A 2 9.74 -9.28 19.96
CA LYS A 2 9.71 -8.27 21.01
C LYS A 2 8.33 -7.59 21.02
N LYS A 3 7.61 -7.85 22.11
CA LYS A 3 6.31 -7.28 22.43
C LYS A 3 6.48 -5.84 22.88
N ILE A 4 6.03 -4.88 22.07
CA ILE A 4 6.16 -3.46 22.39
C ILE A 4 4.88 -3.00 23.08
N LYS A 5 5.03 -2.53 24.33
CA LYS A 5 3.90 -2.03 25.11
C LYS A 5 3.62 -0.57 24.77
N ILE A 6 2.40 -0.29 24.32
CA ILE A 6 1.91 1.07 24.06
C ILE A 6 0.73 1.36 24.98
N ARG A 7 0.67 2.58 25.56
CA ARG A 7 -0.50 3.04 26.32
C ARG A 7 -1.63 3.42 25.38
N ARG A 8 -2.86 3.00 25.69
CA ARG A 8 -4.07 3.40 24.94
C ARG A 8 -4.43 4.86 25.16
N LYS A 9 -5.34 5.31 24.30
CA LYS A 9 -6.00 6.62 24.38
C LYS A 9 -6.91 6.75 25.61
N SER A 10 -7.57 5.66 26.02
CA SER A 10 -8.44 5.63 27.21
C SER A 10 -7.64 5.39 28.50
N LYS A 11 -7.94 6.14 29.57
CA LYS A 11 -7.35 5.97 30.91
C LYS A 11 -7.64 4.59 31.54
N LEU A 12 -8.66 3.88 31.05
CA LEU A 12 -9.14 2.62 31.64
C LEU A 12 -8.49 1.36 31.05
N LEU A 13 -7.79 1.46 29.91
CA LEU A 13 -7.16 0.32 29.25
C LEU A 13 -5.65 0.55 29.23
N CYS A 14 -4.90 -0.23 30.00
CA CYS A 14 -3.56 0.17 30.39
C CYS A 14 -2.48 -0.10 29.33
N GLU A 15 -2.56 -1.19 28.56
CA GLU A 15 -1.46 -1.59 27.68
C GLU A 15 -1.93 -2.38 26.45
N ILE A 16 -1.45 -1.99 25.27
CA ILE A 16 -1.49 -2.80 24.05
C ILE A 16 -0.11 -3.35 23.83
N THR A 17 -0.05 -4.66 23.58
CA THR A 17 1.16 -5.27 23.02
C THR A 17 1.05 -5.20 21.50
N VAL A 18 1.95 -4.46 20.87
CA VAL A 18 2.04 -4.43 19.41
C VAL A 18 3.22 -5.26 18.95
N GLU A 19 2.92 -6.18 18.03
CA GLU A 19 3.92 -6.93 17.29
C GLU A 19 4.35 -6.10 16.06
N PRO A 20 5.66 -5.89 15.84
CA PRO A 20 6.15 -5.08 14.72
C PRO A 20 5.74 -5.64 13.36
N GLU A 21 5.57 -6.96 13.23
CA GLU A 21 5.14 -7.62 12.00
C GLU A 21 3.70 -7.25 11.59
N MET A 22 2.82 -7.02 12.57
CA MET A 22 1.46 -6.59 12.29
C MET A 22 1.43 -5.16 11.74
N ILE A 23 2.27 -4.28 12.29
CA ILE A 23 2.44 -2.91 11.79
C ILE A 23 3.03 -2.93 10.38
N GLU A 24 4.01 -3.78 10.10
CA GLU A 24 4.56 -3.92 8.75
C GLU A 24 3.47 -4.31 7.75
N LYS A 25 2.62 -5.29 8.07
CA LYS A 25 1.49 -5.70 7.21
C LYS A 25 0.50 -4.56 6.97
N MET A 26 0.15 -3.81 8.02
CA MET A 26 -0.72 -2.64 7.89
C MET A 26 -0.09 -1.53 7.02
N ALA A 27 1.21 -1.28 7.20
CA ALA A 27 1.95 -0.31 6.39
C ALA A 27 2.11 -0.77 4.93
N SER A 28 2.26 -2.08 4.67
CA SER A 28 2.26 -2.65 3.32
C SER A 28 0.92 -2.47 2.60
N CYS A 29 -0.21 -2.39 3.32
CA CYS A 29 -1.49 -2.04 2.72
C CYS A 29 -1.62 -0.55 2.34
N GLY A 30 -0.58 0.28 2.56
CA GLY A 30 -0.59 1.70 2.23
C GLY A 30 -1.37 2.57 3.22
N LEU A 31 -1.66 2.08 4.42
CA LEU A 31 -2.37 2.83 5.45
C LEU A 31 -1.50 3.98 6.01
N PRO A 32 -2.05 5.20 6.17
CA PRO A 32 -1.35 6.28 6.84
C PRO A 32 -1.23 6.02 8.35
N ASP A 33 -0.20 6.59 8.97
CA ASP A 33 0.12 6.39 10.39
C ASP A 33 -1.06 6.76 11.32
N GLU A 34 -1.88 7.73 10.92
CA GLU A 34 -3.11 8.13 11.63
C GLU A 34 -4.14 7.00 11.67
N LYS A 35 -4.34 6.32 10.54
CA LYS A 35 -5.26 5.17 10.46
C LYS A 35 -4.73 3.97 11.23
N ILE A 36 -3.41 3.75 11.21
CA ILE A 36 -2.78 2.71 12.03
C ILE A 36 -2.99 3.02 13.52
N ALA A 37 -2.86 4.28 13.93
CA ALA A 37 -3.11 4.70 15.30
C ALA A 37 -4.59 4.53 15.72
N GLU A 38 -5.55 4.82 14.82
CA GLU A 38 -6.97 4.56 15.03
C GLU A 38 -7.28 3.08 15.22
N ILE A 39 -6.75 2.20 14.35
CA ILE A 39 -6.96 0.75 14.43
C ILE A 39 -6.39 0.18 15.74
N LEU A 40 -5.27 0.72 16.18
CA LEU A 40 -4.62 0.32 17.43
C LEU A 40 -5.25 0.97 18.66
N ASP A 41 -6.23 1.88 18.53
CA ASP A 41 -6.81 2.67 19.63
C ASP A 41 -5.75 3.46 20.45
N VAL A 42 -4.74 3.99 19.74
CA VAL A 42 -3.65 4.78 20.30
C VAL A 42 -3.77 6.23 19.80
N SER A 43 -3.44 7.20 20.64
CA SER A 43 -3.33 8.58 20.17
C SER A 43 -2.19 8.73 19.15
N ALA A 44 -2.40 9.46 18.05
CA ALA A 44 -1.34 9.74 17.07
C ALA A 44 -0.05 10.27 17.72
N THR A 45 -0.17 11.08 18.77
CA THR A 45 0.97 11.61 19.55
C THR A 45 1.72 10.53 20.33
N GLN A 46 1.03 9.52 20.85
CA GLN A 46 1.66 8.37 21.52
C GLN A 46 2.33 7.47 20.49
N PHE A 47 1.68 7.23 19.35
CA PHE A 47 2.21 6.42 18.26
C PHE A 47 3.53 7.01 17.72
N ALA A 48 3.55 8.32 17.41
CA ALA A 48 4.76 9.02 16.96
C ALA A 48 5.90 8.97 18.00
N LYS A 49 5.58 9.09 19.30
CA LYS A 49 6.58 8.95 20.38
C LYS A 49 7.15 7.54 20.44
N THR A 50 6.31 6.51 20.23
CA THR A 50 6.75 5.12 20.23
C THR A 50 7.65 4.82 19.04
N ILE A 51 7.33 5.33 17.84
CA ILE A 51 8.19 5.20 16.66
C ILE A 51 9.57 5.82 16.91
N ARG A 52 9.61 7.03 17.49
CA ARG A 52 10.89 7.69 17.84
C ARG A 52 11.71 6.91 18.86
N ARG A 53 11.05 6.22 19.80
CA ARG A 53 11.71 5.46 20.88
C ARG A 53 12.18 4.08 20.43
N ASN A 54 11.51 3.47 19.46
CA ASN A 54 11.82 2.11 19.03
C ASN A 54 12.18 2.06 17.54
N LYS A 55 13.48 1.84 17.27
CA LYS A 55 14.03 1.73 15.93
C LYS A 55 13.44 0.55 15.13
N GLU A 56 13.15 -0.57 15.79
CA GLU A 56 12.57 -1.76 15.14
C GLU A 56 11.19 -1.45 14.51
N LEU A 57 10.37 -0.61 15.17
CA LEU A 57 9.08 -0.17 14.61
C LEU A 57 9.25 0.80 13.45
N SER A 58 10.21 1.71 13.57
CA SER A 58 10.50 2.64 12.48
C SER A 58 10.97 1.90 11.23
N GLU A 59 11.82 0.89 11.39
CA GLU A 59 12.29 0.05 10.28
C GLU A 59 11.15 -0.79 9.68
N ALA A 60 10.28 -1.37 10.51
CA ALA A 60 9.11 -2.12 10.06
C ALA A 60 8.14 -1.25 9.22
N ILE A 61 7.85 -0.02 9.66
CA ILE A 61 7.01 0.92 8.91
C ILE A 61 7.66 1.29 7.58
N GLN A 62 8.97 1.59 7.59
CA GLN A 62 9.69 1.96 6.38
C GLN A 62 9.70 0.82 5.37
N ASN A 63 9.93 -0.42 5.82
CA ASN A 63 9.88 -1.62 4.97
C ASN A 63 8.48 -1.83 4.40
N GLY A 64 7.44 -1.66 5.21
CA GLY A 64 6.05 -1.74 4.76
C GLY A 64 5.75 -0.72 3.65
N ARG A 65 6.16 0.54 3.85
CA ARG A 65 6.01 1.60 2.84
C ARG A 65 6.79 1.30 1.56
N ASN A 66 8.03 0.84 1.67
CA ASN A 66 8.84 0.49 0.50
C ASN A 66 8.18 -0.61 -0.35
N LYS A 67 7.55 -1.61 0.28
CA LYS A 67 6.77 -2.65 -0.43
C LYS A 67 5.58 -2.06 -1.17
N ALA A 68 4.79 -1.22 -0.49
CA ALA A 68 3.65 -0.55 -1.12
C ALA A 68 4.08 0.35 -2.29
N TYR A 69 5.17 1.10 -2.13
CA TYR A 69 5.75 1.89 -3.22
C TYR A 69 6.21 1.01 -4.39
N ALA A 70 6.89 -0.10 -4.12
CA ALA A 70 7.35 -1.01 -5.17
C ALA A 70 6.18 -1.56 -6.01
N GLU A 71 5.07 -1.95 -5.36
CA GLU A 71 3.87 -2.43 -6.06
C GLU A 71 3.23 -1.34 -6.92
N VAL A 72 3.15 -0.10 -6.41
CA VAL A 72 2.66 1.05 -7.18
C VAL A 72 3.57 1.35 -8.36
N HIS A 73 4.89 1.33 -8.17
CA HIS A 73 5.87 1.55 -9.22
C HIS A 73 5.77 0.49 -10.32
N GLU A 74 5.56 -0.77 -9.98
CA GLU A 74 5.37 -1.85 -10.94
C GLU A 74 4.06 -1.67 -11.73
N ALA A 75 2.95 -1.39 -11.04
CA ALA A 75 1.67 -1.12 -11.69
C ALA A 75 1.73 0.09 -12.64
N LEU A 76 2.43 1.15 -12.21
CA LEU A 76 2.62 2.37 -12.99
C LEU A 76 3.55 2.14 -14.19
N PHE A 77 4.58 1.31 -14.05
CA PHE A 77 5.43 0.89 -15.16
C PHE A 77 4.63 0.10 -16.21
N ARG A 78 3.82 -0.88 -15.78
CA ARG A 78 2.94 -1.66 -16.69
C ARG A 78 1.97 -0.75 -17.45
N LYS A 79 1.40 0.27 -16.79
CA LYS A 79 0.57 1.29 -17.45
C LYS A 79 1.35 2.16 -18.43
N ALA A 80 2.59 2.51 -18.09
CA ALA A 80 3.44 3.36 -18.93
C ALA A 80 3.94 2.65 -20.19
N THR A 81 4.15 1.33 -20.16
CA THR A 81 4.55 0.55 -21.34
C THR A 81 3.38 0.18 -22.25
N GLY A 82 2.15 0.29 -21.74
CA GLY A 82 0.98 -0.35 -22.32
C GLY A 82 0.95 -1.84 -21.94
N PHE A 83 -0.24 -2.37 -21.70
CA PHE A 83 -0.43 -3.77 -21.37
C PHE A 83 -1.72 -4.30 -21.99
N GLU A 84 -1.68 -5.56 -22.39
CA GLU A 84 -2.85 -6.29 -22.86
C GLU A 84 -3.52 -6.95 -21.67
N LYS A 85 -4.80 -6.65 -21.46
CA LYS A 85 -5.60 -7.26 -20.41
C LYS A 85 -6.66 -8.14 -21.06
N THR A 86 -6.59 -9.44 -20.80
CA THR A 86 -7.66 -10.36 -21.16
C THR A 86 -8.77 -10.21 -20.13
N GLU A 87 -9.92 -9.69 -20.55
CA GLU A 87 -11.14 -9.65 -19.74
C GLU A 87 -12.14 -10.68 -20.27
N ILE A 88 -12.73 -11.45 -19.36
CA ILE A 88 -13.80 -12.38 -19.71
C ILE A 88 -15.11 -11.60 -19.65
N SER A 89 -15.71 -11.37 -20.81
CA SER A 89 -17.05 -10.79 -20.89
C SER A 89 -18.09 -11.90 -20.89
N TYR A 90 -19.14 -11.74 -20.08
CA TYR A 90 -20.26 -12.67 -20.03
C TYR A 90 -21.40 -12.09 -20.86
N ILE A 91 -21.67 -12.68 -22.01
CA ILE A 91 -22.80 -12.30 -22.86
C ILE A 91 -23.96 -13.24 -22.51
N LYS A 92 -25.11 -12.68 -22.16
CA LYS A 92 -26.33 -13.45 -21.85
C LYS A 92 -27.18 -13.53 -23.12
N LEU A 93 -27.22 -14.71 -23.75
CA LEU A 93 -28.06 -14.93 -24.93
C LEU A 93 -29.21 -15.87 -24.58
N LYS A 94 -30.43 -15.30 -24.58
CA LYS A 94 -31.74 -15.91 -24.36
C LYS A 94 -31.92 -16.70 -23.05
N ASP A 95 -31.08 -17.69 -22.73
CA ASP A 95 -31.06 -18.43 -21.45
C ASP A 95 -29.68 -19.05 -21.09
N LYS A 96 -28.63 -18.80 -21.89
CA LYS A 96 -27.26 -19.29 -21.60
C LYS A 96 -26.30 -18.11 -21.41
N VAL A 97 -25.45 -18.22 -20.39
CA VAL A 97 -24.33 -17.29 -20.16
C VAL A 97 -23.11 -17.86 -20.87
N ILE A 98 -22.61 -17.15 -21.88
CA ILE A 98 -21.41 -17.53 -22.62
C ILE A 98 -20.28 -16.61 -22.16
N ALA A 99 -19.19 -17.20 -21.70
CA ALA A 99 -17.96 -16.50 -21.33
C ALA A 99 -17.06 -16.39 -22.56
N GLN A 100 -16.88 -15.17 -23.10
CA GLN A 100 -15.96 -14.93 -24.21
C GLN A 100 -14.74 -14.14 -23.71
N PRO A 101 -13.50 -14.66 -23.88
CA PRO A 101 -12.29 -13.89 -23.56
C PRO A 101 -12.10 -12.80 -24.63
N ILE A 102 -12.08 -11.55 -24.20
CA ILE A 102 -11.76 -10.39 -25.04
C ILE A 102 -10.42 -9.83 -24.58
N VAL A 103 -9.47 -9.69 -25.51
CA VAL A 103 -8.20 -9.02 -25.24
C VAL A 103 -8.41 -7.52 -25.46
N LYS A 104 -8.34 -6.72 -24.39
CA LYS A 104 -8.34 -5.26 -24.49
C LYS A 104 -6.91 -4.76 -24.44
N TYR A 105 -6.52 -4.03 -25.48
CA TYR A 105 -5.25 -3.31 -25.50
C TYR A 105 -5.41 -1.98 -24.75
N HIS A 106 -4.61 -1.80 -23.70
CA HIS A 106 -4.52 -0.51 -23.02
C HIS A 106 -3.30 0.23 -23.56
N PRO A 107 -3.48 1.35 -24.29
CA PRO A 107 -2.36 2.16 -24.76
C PRO A 107 -1.61 2.77 -23.57
N PRO A 108 -0.33 3.11 -23.76
CA PRO A 108 0.47 3.70 -22.71
C PRO A 108 -0.13 5.02 -22.24
N ASP A 109 -0.33 5.14 -20.92
CA ASP A 109 -0.92 6.32 -20.30
C ASP A 109 0.13 7.43 -20.08
N LEU A 110 -0.17 8.63 -20.57
CA LEU A 110 0.74 9.77 -20.51
C LEU A 110 1.09 10.17 -19.07
N GLN A 111 0.11 10.14 -18.16
CA GLN A 111 0.31 10.50 -16.75
C GLN A 111 1.24 9.51 -16.05
N SER A 112 1.11 8.22 -16.36
CA SER A 112 1.96 7.15 -15.87
C SER A 112 3.40 7.28 -16.41
N ILE A 113 3.57 7.63 -17.70
CA ILE A 113 4.89 7.89 -18.30
C ILE A 113 5.59 9.09 -17.62
N ILE A 114 4.88 10.21 -17.48
CA ILE A 114 5.39 11.43 -16.84
C ILE A 114 5.79 11.13 -15.40
N SER A 115 4.91 10.49 -14.65
CA SER A 115 5.15 10.13 -13.25
C SER A 115 6.35 9.19 -13.12
N TRP A 116 6.48 8.18 -13.97
CA TRP A 116 7.66 7.30 -13.94
C TRP A 116 8.95 8.11 -14.16
N LYS A 117 9.00 8.94 -15.21
CA LYS A 117 10.22 9.68 -15.61
C LYS A 117 10.69 10.65 -14.54
N LEU A 118 9.75 11.34 -13.89
CA LEU A 118 10.04 12.29 -12.81
C LEU A 118 10.71 11.62 -11.61
N HIS A 119 10.31 10.40 -11.25
CA HIS A 119 10.85 9.70 -10.08
C HIS A 119 12.20 9.04 -10.34
N ASN A 120 12.51 8.69 -11.59
CA ASN A 120 13.73 7.97 -11.96
C ASN A 120 14.77 8.87 -12.63
N ARG A 121 15.29 9.85 -11.85
CA ARG A 121 16.60 10.54 -11.94
C ARG A 121 17.19 10.94 -13.32
N LYS A 122 16.45 10.84 -14.41
CA LYS A 122 16.80 11.36 -15.74
C LYS A 122 15.87 12.53 -16.08
N GLN A 123 15.64 13.41 -15.09
CA GLN A 123 14.99 14.71 -15.35
C GLN A 123 15.78 15.51 -16.39
N ASP A 124 17.10 15.35 -16.39
CA ASP A 124 18.03 16.03 -17.29
C ASP A 124 17.99 15.53 -18.75
N LYS A 125 17.35 14.37 -18.99
CA LYS A 125 17.09 13.85 -20.34
C LYS A 125 15.59 13.92 -20.60
N TRP A 126 15.08 15.14 -20.76
CA TRP A 126 13.82 15.30 -21.48
C TRP A 126 14.07 15.04 -22.95
#